data_AF-A0AB39HPR8-F1
#
_entry.id   AF-A0AB39HPR8-F1
#
_cell.length_a   1.000
_cell.length_b   1.000
_cell.length_c   1.000
_cell.angle_alpha   90.00
_cell.angle_beta   90.00
_cell.angle_gamma   90.00
#
_symmetry.space_group_name_H-M   'P 1'
#
loop_
_entity.id
_entity.type
_entity.pdbx_description
1 polymer ?
#
loop_
_entity_poly.entity_id
_entity_poly.type
_entity_poly.pdbx_seq_one_letter_code
_entity_poly.pdbx_strand_id
1 'polypeptide(L)'
;MNKVTMENSVNQAKVLPAFRVALPATIPIFAGFTFLGIAYGILMNSLGFSAIYPILMSLLIFAGSMEFVAANLLLMAFNPLNALLLTLMVNARHLFYGISMLEKYRGVGKKKPYMIFGLCDESFAINSTATIPPQIDKGWYMFFVTVLNHFYWVFGAALGGIFGSYLTFNTEGLEFVMTALFIVIFIEQWMKEKGHHSSLIGLGLSVLCLILFGGTNFIIPAMIAILGVLTLMRSTLQKDEVKAV
;
A
#
# COMPACT_ATOMS: atom_id res chain seq x y z
N MET A 1 44.44 -10.55 -10.82
CA MET A 1 43.34 -10.24 -9.86
C MET A 1 42.17 -9.71 -10.69
N ASN A 2 41.08 -10.47 -10.80
CA ASN A 2 40.06 -10.25 -11.84
C ASN A 2 39.10 -9.09 -11.50
N LYS A 3 38.65 -8.38 -12.54
CA LYS A 3 37.70 -7.25 -12.46
C LYS A 3 36.41 -7.61 -11.71
N VAL A 4 35.94 -8.85 -11.88
CA VAL A 4 34.76 -9.41 -11.17
C VAL A 4 34.97 -9.54 -9.67
N THR A 5 36.18 -9.91 -9.23
CA THR A 5 36.51 -10.07 -7.81
C THR A 5 36.60 -8.70 -7.11
N MET A 6 37.06 -7.68 -7.82
CA MET A 6 37.11 -6.29 -7.35
C MET A 6 35.72 -5.64 -7.33
N GLU A 7 34.86 -5.95 -8.29
CA GLU A 7 33.48 -5.44 -8.33
C GLU A 7 32.63 -6.04 -7.20
N ASN A 8 32.80 -7.33 -6.90
CA ASN A 8 32.11 -8.00 -5.79
C ASN A 8 32.55 -7.48 -4.42
N SER A 9 33.83 -7.19 -4.21
CA SER A 9 34.31 -6.64 -2.93
C SER A 9 33.84 -5.20 -2.70
N VAL A 10 33.80 -4.38 -3.76
CA VAL A 10 33.27 -3.01 -3.71
C VAL A 10 31.76 -2.98 -3.48
N ASN A 11 31.00 -3.92 -4.05
CA ASN A 11 29.56 -4.03 -3.80
C ASN A 11 29.29 -4.50 -2.36
N GLN A 12 29.97 -5.54 -1.86
CA GLN A 12 29.81 -6.00 -0.48
C GLN A 12 30.12 -4.91 0.56
N ALA A 13 31.14 -4.09 0.30
CA ALA A 13 31.51 -2.96 1.15
C ALA A 13 30.41 -1.87 1.25
N LYS A 14 29.55 -1.74 0.23
CA LYS A 14 28.45 -0.77 0.21
C LYS A 14 27.11 -1.34 0.71
N VAL A 15 26.92 -2.64 0.56
CA VAL A 15 25.68 -3.35 0.89
C VAL A 15 25.44 -3.44 2.40
N LEU A 16 26.45 -3.88 3.15
CA LEU A 16 26.31 -4.10 4.60
C LEU A 16 26.09 -2.80 5.40
N PRO A 17 26.78 -1.68 5.11
CA PRO A 17 26.49 -0.41 5.76
C PRO A 17 25.11 0.13 5.42
N ALA A 18 24.67 0.03 4.16
CA ALA A 18 23.34 0.48 3.74
C ALA A 18 22.22 -0.30 4.46
N PHE A 19 22.37 -1.62 4.60
CA PHE A 19 21.44 -2.46 5.35
C PHE A 19 21.36 -2.06 6.84
N ARG A 20 22.52 -1.87 7.48
CA ARG A 20 22.58 -1.49 8.91
C ARG A 20 21.95 -0.12 9.21
N VAL A 21 21.97 0.80 8.24
CA VAL A 21 21.32 2.11 8.38
C VAL A 21 19.83 2.05 8.03
N ALA A 22 19.44 1.19 7.09
CA ALA A 22 18.03 0.99 6.73
C ALA A 22 17.23 0.26 7.82
N LEU A 23 17.82 -0.75 8.47
CA LEU A 23 17.12 -1.61 9.43
C LEU A 23 16.46 -0.81 10.58
N PRO A 24 17.17 0.07 11.32
CA PRO A 24 16.58 0.85 12.42
C PRO A 24 15.43 1.75 11.97
N ALA A 25 15.50 2.31 10.77
CA ALA A 25 14.44 3.16 10.22
C ALA A 25 13.15 2.36 9.95
N THR A 26 13.25 1.05 9.71
CA THR A 26 12.11 0.18 9.42
C THR A 26 11.57 -0.58 10.64
N ILE A 27 12.24 -0.52 11.81
CA ILE A 27 11.79 -1.22 13.03
C ILE A 27 10.37 -0.79 13.47
N PRO A 28 10.00 0.50 13.48
CA PRO A 28 8.64 0.90 13.83
C PRO A 28 7.59 0.30 12.88
N ILE A 29 7.97 0.14 11.61
CA ILE A 29 7.10 -0.38 10.55
C ILE A 29 6.91 -1.89 10.67
N PHE A 30 7.95 -2.61 11.11
CA PHE A 30 7.92 -4.05 11.31
C PHE A 30 6.72 -4.50 12.15
N ALA A 31 6.46 -3.85 13.29
CA ALA A 31 5.36 -4.22 14.17
C ALA A 31 4.00 -4.04 13.49
N GLY A 32 3.78 -2.89 12.83
CA GLY A 32 2.55 -2.61 12.12
C GLY A 32 2.32 -3.55 10.94
N PHE A 33 3.33 -3.72 10.08
CA PHE A 33 3.26 -4.59 8.90
C PHE A 33 3.02 -6.05 9.26
N THR A 34 3.72 -6.54 10.28
CA THR A 34 3.56 -7.92 10.72
C THR A 34 2.16 -8.14 11.29
N PHE A 35 1.65 -7.21 12.11
CA PHE A 35 0.31 -7.31 12.67
C PHE A 35 -0.79 -7.25 11.61
N LEU A 36 -0.73 -6.27 10.68
CA LEU A 36 -1.69 -6.19 9.58
C LEU A 36 -1.58 -7.41 8.66
N GLY A 37 -0.37 -7.88 8.36
CA GLY A 37 -0.16 -9.09 7.55
C GLY A 37 -0.76 -10.33 8.22
N ILE A 38 -0.61 -10.48 9.54
CA ILE A 38 -1.25 -11.57 10.30
C ILE A 38 -2.77 -11.48 10.17
N ALA A 39 -3.35 -10.29 10.36
CA ALA A 39 -4.79 -10.09 10.21
C ALA A 39 -5.28 -10.45 8.79
N TYR A 40 -4.51 -10.08 7.75
CA TYR A 40 -4.80 -10.45 6.37
C TYR A 40 -4.78 -11.97 6.16
N GLY A 41 -3.75 -12.65 6.65
CA GLY A 41 -3.62 -14.10 6.52
C GLY A 41 -4.76 -14.85 7.24
N ILE A 42 -5.14 -14.39 8.43
CA ILE A 42 -6.29 -14.93 9.18
C ILE A 42 -7.60 -14.69 8.42
N LEU A 43 -7.77 -13.50 7.84
CA LEU A 43 -8.95 -13.19 7.02
C LEU A 43 -9.05 -14.14 5.83
N MET A 44 -7.98 -14.31 5.06
CA MET A 44 -7.98 -15.25 3.92
C MET A 44 -8.34 -16.67 4.37
N ASN A 45 -7.83 -17.12 5.52
CA ASN A 45 -8.18 -18.43 6.06
C ASN A 45 -9.66 -18.53 6.46
N SER A 46 -10.22 -17.49 7.11
CA SER A 46 -11.64 -17.45 7.49
C SER A 46 -12.59 -17.47 6.28
N LEU A 47 -12.14 -16.94 5.14
CA LEU A 47 -12.85 -16.98 3.86
C LEU A 47 -12.71 -18.35 3.15
N GLY A 48 -11.99 -19.30 3.74
CA GLY A 48 -11.82 -20.66 3.22
C GLY A 48 -10.60 -20.84 2.31
N PHE A 49 -9.75 -19.83 2.15
CA PHE A 49 -8.52 -19.97 1.35
C PHE A 49 -7.42 -20.68 2.14
N SER A 50 -6.61 -21.49 1.44
CA SER A 50 -5.40 -22.09 2.02
C SER A 50 -4.33 -21.03 2.26
N ALA A 51 -3.39 -21.31 3.17
CA ALA A 51 -2.28 -20.40 3.50
C ALA A 51 -1.42 -19.98 2.29
N ILE A 52 -1.46 -20.75 1.20
CA ILE A 52 -0.71 -20.46 -0.03
C ILE A 52 -1.22 -19.17 -0.69
N TYR A 53 -2.52 -18.91 -0.67
CA TYR A 53 -3.12 -17.74 -1.30
C TYR A 53 -2.64 -16.41 -0.70
N PRO A 54 -2.76 -16.14 0.62
CA PRO A 54 -2.25 -14.91 1.20
C PRO A 54 -0.74 -14.74 1.00
N ILE A 55 0.04 -15.83 1.02
CA ILE A 55 1.50 -15.76 0.79
C ILE A 55 1.81 -15.36 -0.66
N LEU A 56 1.16 -15.97 -1.64
CA LEU A 56 1.39 -15.64 -3.05
C LEU A 56 0.88 -14.25 -3.40
N MET A 57 -0.30 -13.87 -2.89
CA MET A 57 -0.85 -12.54 -3.11
C MET A 57 0.05 -11.46 -2.50
N SER A 58 0.48 -11.62 -1.25
CA SER A 58 1.40 -10.68 -0.60
C SER A 58 2.75 -10.56 -1.30
N LEU A 59 3.24 -11.63 -1.92
CA LEU A 59 4.51 -11.65 -2.66
C LEU A 59 4.42 -11.02 -4.06
N LEU A 60 3.28 -11.19 -4.74
CA LEU A 60 3.11 -10.81 -6.15
C LEU A 60 2.37 -9.50 -6.35
N ILE A 61 1.43 -9.17 -5.46
CA ILE A 61 0.59 -7.99 -5.55
C ILE A 61 1.21 -6.87 -4.70
N PHE A 62 1.54 -7.17 -3.45
CA PHE A 62 2.12 -6.24 -2.48
C PHE A 62 1.37 -4.89 -2.43
N ALA A 63 0.05 -4.95 -2.32
CA ALA A 63 -0.82 -3.77 -2.37
C ALA A 63 -1.61 -3.52 -1.07
N GLY A 64 -1.23 -4.19 0.02
CA GLY A 64 -1.77 -3.96 1.37
C GLY A 64 -3.30 -3.98 1.41
N SER A 65 -3.93 -2.81 1.50
CA SER A 65 -5.38 -2.65 1.54
C SER A 65 -6.11 -3.34 0.38
N MET A 66 -5.54 -3.34 -0.83
CA MET A 66 -6.16 -3.98 -1.97
C MET A 66 -6.17 -5.51 -1.87
N GLU A 67 -5.27 -6.10 -1.09
CA GLU A 67 -5.25 -7.56 -0.89
C GLU A 67 -6.41 -8.01 0.01
N PHE A 68 -6.79 -7.22 1.01
CA PHE A 68 -8.00 -7.43 1.81
C PHE A 68 -9.27 -7.31 0.96
N VAL A 69 -9.32 -6.34 0.05
CA VAL A 69 -10.44 -6.16 -0.88
C VAL A 69 -10.50 -7.32 -1.88
N ALA A 70 -9.35 -7.71 -2.43
CA ALA A 70 -9.22 -8.80 -3.39
C ALA A 70 -9.69 -10.14 -2.81
N ALA A 71 -9.45 -10.39 -1.52
CA ALA A 71 -9.94 -11.58 -0.82
C ALA A 71 -11.44 -11.84 -1.02
N ASN A 72 -12.25 -10.78 -0.98
CA ASN A 72 -13.70 -10.86 -1.18
C ASN A 72 -14.09 -10.81 -2.66
N LEU A 73 -13.35 -10.08 -3.49
CA LEU A 73 -13.57 -10.10 -4.96
C LEU A 73 -13.42 -11.52 -5.52
N LEU A 74 -12.56 -12.34 -4.95
CA LEU A 74 -12.38 -13.75 -5.33
C LEU A 74 -13.58 -14.65 -4.99
N LEU A 75 -14.42 -14.26 -4.03
CA LEU A 75 -15.63 -14.99 -3.64
C LEU A 75 -16.88 -14.54 -4.41
N MET A 76 -16.87 -13.31 -4.91
CA MET A 76 -17.99 -12.76 -5.67
C MET A 76 -18.06 -13.31 -7.09
N ALA A 77 -19.20 -13.07 -7.75
CA ALA A 77 -19.37 -13.39 -9.16
C ALA A 77 -18.27 -12.71 -10.00
N PHE A 78 -17.74 -13.45 -10.98
CA PHE A 78 -16.62 -12.99 -11.81
C PHE A 78 -16.96 -11.68 -12.54
N ASN A 79 -16.38 -10.57 -12.08
CA ASN A 79 -16.51 -9.25 -12.68
C ASN A 79 -15.13 -8.57 -12.75
N PRO A 80 -14.33 -8.88 -13.78
CA PRO A 80 -12.96 -8.39 -13.89
C PRO A 80 -12.89 -6.88 -14.12
N LEU A 81 -13.91 -6.29 -14.75
CA LEU A 81 -13.94 -4.85 -14.99
C LEU A 81 -14.11 -4.08 -13.68
N ASN A 82 -15.03 -4.51 -12.80
CA ASN A 82 -15.19 -3.90 -11.48
C ASN A 82 -13.91 -4.05 -10.64
N ALA A 83 -13.31 -5.26 -10.64
CA ALA A 83 -12.06 -5.51 -9.92
C ALA A 83 -10.92 -4.59 -10.39
N LEU A 84 -10.77 -4.38 -11.70
CA LEU A 84 -9.79 -3.48 -12.29
C LEU A 84 -10.03 -2.02 -11.86
N LEU A 85 -11.26 -1.53 -12.00
CA LEU A 85 -11.62 -0.16 -11.64
C LEU A 85 -11.40 0.11 -10.15
N LEU A 86 -11.82 -0.82 -9.29
CA LEU A 86 -11.63 -0.72 -7.84
C LEU A 86 -10.14 -0.72 -7.48
N THR A 87 -9.35 -1.62 -8.11
CA THR A 87 -7.90 -1.69 -7.90
C THR A 87 -7.20 -0.39 -8.27
N LEU A 88 -7.50 0.16 -9.46
CA LEU A 88 -6.92 1.42 -9.91
C LEU A 88 -7.25 2.58 -8.99
N MET A 89 -8.48 2.64 -8.48
CA MET A 89 -8.95 3.74 -7.66
C MET A 89 -8.43 3.67 -6.22
N VAL A 90 -8.44 2.50 -5.59
CA VAL A 90 -7.83 2.30 -4.26
C VAL A 90 -6.33 2.63 -4.29
N ASN A 91 -5.65 2.25 -5.38
CA ASN A 91 -4.22 2.47 -5.52
C ASN A 91 -3.84 3.80 -6.19
N ALA A 92 -4.81 4.66 -6.54
CA ALA A 92 -4.53 5.92 -7.25
C ALA A 92 -3.51 6.81 -6.52
N ARG A 93 -3.43 6.71 -5.18
CA ARG A 93 -2.41 7.41 -4.37
C ARG A 93 -0.97 7.11 -4.78
N HIS A 94 -0.70 5.91 -5.29
CA HIS A 94 0.61 5.49 -5.76
C HIS A 94 1.09 6.27 -6.99
N LEU A 95 0.17 6.88 -7.76
CA LEU A 95 0.55 7.78 -8.86
C LEU A 95 1.32 9.00 -8.33
N PHE A 96 0.88 9.56 -7.20
CA PHE A 96 1.56 10.69 -6.57
C PHE A 96 2.92 10.30 -5.99
N TYR A 97 3.04 9.08 -5.45
CA TYR A 97 4.32 8.54 -5.01
C TYR A 97 5.28 8.40 -6.18
N GLY A 98 4.80 7.87 -7.32
CA GLY A 98 5.58 7.73 -8.55
C GLY A 98 6.16 9.07 -9.05
N ILE A 99 5.32 10.12 -9.08
CA ILE A 99 5.76 11.47 -9.47
C ILE A 99 6.80 12.02 -8.49
N SER A 100 6.54 11.90 -7.18
CA SER A 100 7.40 12.43 -6.12
C SER A 100 8.76 11.73 -6.01
N MET A 101 8.81 10.45 -6.36
CA MET A 101 10.02 9.63 -6.30
C MET A 101 10.80 9.60 -7.63
N LEU A 102 10.30 10.23 -8.69
CA LEU A 102 10.89 10.17 -10.03
C LEU A 102 12.36 10.62 -10.05
N GLU A 103 12.66 11.79 -9.47
CA GLU A 103 14.03 12.29 -9.35
C GLU A 103 14.83 11.55 -8.28
N LYS A 104 14.17 11.08 -7.20
CA LYS A 104 14.86 10.35 -6.12
C LYS A 104 15.34 8.96 -6.57
N TYR A 105 14.63 8.32 -7.48
CA TYR A 105 14.95 7.03 -8.11
C TYR A 105 15.70 7.21 -9.44
N ARG A 106 16.26 8.39 -9.71
CA ARG A 106 17.15 8.60 -10.85
C ARG A 106 18.53 8.04 -10.53
N GLY A 107 19.12 7.27 -11.44
CA GLY A 107 20.49 6.75 -11.31
C GLY A 107 20.68 5.50 -10.44
N VAL A 108 19.62 4.91 -9.87
CA VAL A 108 19.69 3.69 -9.04
C VAL A 108 19.82 2.36 -9.82
N GLY A 109 19.92 2.43 -11.15
CA GLY A 109 20.25 1.28 -12.01
C GLY A 109 19.22 0.14 -11.99
N LYS A 110 19.69 -1.11 -12.04
CA LYS A 110 18.87 -2.34 -12.15
C LYS A 110 17.92 -2.59 -10.96
N LYS A 111 18.08 -1.88 -9.85
CA LYS A 111 17.21 -1.97 -8.66
C LYS A 111 15.87 -1.27 -8.87
N LYS A 112 15.80 -0.34 -9.83
CA LYS A 112 14.67 0.55 -10.07
C LYS A 112 13.33 -0.19 -10.25
N PRO A 113 13.21 -1.26 -11.07
CA PRO A 113 11.94 -1.94 -11.28
C PRO A 113 11.38 -2.54 -9.98
N TYR A 114 12.24 -3.16 -9.16
CA TYR A 114 11.85 -3.73 -7.87
C TYR A 114 11.41 -2.66 -6.87
N MET A 115 12.11 -1.52 -6.82
CA MET A 115 11.73 -0.41 -5.94
C MET A 115 10.42 0.26 -6.37
N ILE A 116 10.11 0.26 -7.68
CA ILE A 116 8.81 0.73 -8.17
C ILE A 116 7.70 -0.24 -7.77
N PHE A 117 7.95 -1.55 -7.92
CA PHE A 117 7.01 -2.59 -7.51
C PHE A 117 6.70 -2.53 -6.00
N GLY A 118 7.74 -2.46 -5.16
CA GLY A 118 7.59 -2.43 -3.70
C GLY A 118 7.35 -1.04 -3.09
N LEU A 119 6.92 -0.06 -3.89
CA LEU A 119 6.66 1.29 -3.40
C LEU A 119 5.29 1.34 -2.70
N CYS A 120 5.29 1.27 -1.37
CA CYS A 120 4.12 1.49 -0.51
C CYS A 120 4.27 2.79 0.30
N ASP A 121 3.24 3.17 1.06
CA ASP A 121 3.19 4.38 1.89
C ASP A 121 4.39 4.48 2.85
N GLU A 122 4.82 3.36 3.42
CA GLU A 122 5.90 3.22 4.40
C GLU A 122 7.26 3.38 3.74
N SER A 123 7.47 2.66 2.65
CA SER A 123 8.65 2.79 1.81
C SER A 123 8.76 4.21 1.25
N PHE A 124 7.63 4.84 0.90
CA PHE A 124 7.55 6.22 0.47
C PHE A 124 7.88 7.19 1.60
N ALA A 125 7.29 7.05 2.78
CA ALA A 125 7.52 7.92 3.93
C ALA A 125 8.99 7.93 4.34
N ILE A 126 9.62 6.75 4.45
CA ILE A 126 11.06 6.64 4.75
C ILE A 126 11.89 7.20 3.59
N ASN A 127 11.72 6.70 2.37
CA ASN A 127 12.63 7.07 1.27
C ASN A 127 12.46 8.51 0.80
N SER A 128 11.31 9.14 1.05
CA SER A 128 11.07 10.54 0.72
C SER A 128 11.71 11.49 1.75
N THR A 129 11.80 11.12 3.02
CA THR A 129 12.34 11.97 4.09
C THR A 129 13.77 11.60 4.50
N ALA A 130 14.28 10.46 4.03
CA ALA A 130 15.62 9.97 4.39
C ALA A 130 16.75 10.95 4.00
N THR A 131 17.45 11.44 5.02
CA THR A 131 18.75 12.11 4.91
C THR A 131 19.85 11.06 4.96
N ILE A 132 20.24 10.56 3.79
CA ILE A 132 21.21 9.46 3.68
C ILE A 132 22.63 10.02 3.83
N PRO A 133 23.45 9.49 4.76
CA PRO A 133 24.82 9.93 4.93
C PRO A 133 25.63 9.80 3.63
N PRO A 134 26.57 10.73 3.33
CA PRO A 134 27.34 10.73 2.08
C PRO A 134 28.12 9.43 1.82
N GLN A 135 28.44 8.69 2.89
CA GLN A 135 29.20 7.45 2.85
C GLN A 135 28.34 6.23 2.46
N ILE A 136 27.01 6.37 2.42
CA ILE A 136 26.06 5.28 2.15
C ILE A 136 25.51 5.39 0.73
N ASP A 137 25.48 4.27 0.02
CA ASP A 137 24.85 4.21 -1.30
C ASP A 137 23.33 4.35 -1.18
N LYS A 138 22.81 5.49 -1.66
CA LYS A 138 21.39 5.82 -1.66
C LYS A 138 20.52 4.74 -2.29
N GLY A 139 20.97 4.12 -3.38
CA GLY A 139 20.22 3.09 -4.08
C GLY A 139 20.11 1.80 -3.28
N TRP A 140 21.17 1.39 -2.58
CA TRP A 140 21.14 0.23 -1.68
C TRP A 140 20.29 0.51 -0.43
N TYR A 141 20.38 1.70 0.16
CA TYR A 141 19.53 2.07 1.30
C TYR A 141 18.04 1.96 0.95
N MET A 142 17.62 2.62 -0.13
CA MET A 142 16.22 2.62 -0.57
C MET A 142 15.73 1.21 -0.94
N PHE A 143 16.60 0.42 -1.58
CA PHE A 143 16.31 -0.97 -1.90
C PHE A 143 16.09 -1.81 -0.65
N PHE A 144 16.93 -1.66 0.39
CA PHE A 144 16.77 -2.41 1.63
C PHE A 144 15.53 -2.02 2.40
N VAL A 145 15.16 -0.74 2.44
CA VAL A 145 13.88 -0.30 3.01
C VAL A 145 12.71 -1.04 2.34
N THR A 146 12.69 -1.07 1.00
CA THR A 146 11.64 -1.76 0.24
C THR A 146 11.64 -3.28 0.47
N VAL A 147 12.81 -3.92 0.46
CA VAL A 147 12.92 -5.38 0.71
C VAL A 147 12.46 -5.74 2.10
N LEU A 148 12.85 -4.97 3.12
CA LEU A 148 12.46 -5.21 4.50
C LEU A 148 10.95 -5.08 4.68
N ASN A 149 10.35 -4.01 4.17
CA ASN A 149 8.89 -3.83 4.22
C ASN A 149 8.15 -4.98 3.49
N HIS A 150 8.62 -5.37 2.31
CA HIS A 150 8.03 -6.49 1.58
C HIS A 150 8.14 -7.80 2.36
N PHE A 151 9.30 -8.07 2.95
CA PHE A 151 9.50 -9.25 3.78
C PHE A 151 8.60 -9.26 5.02
N TYR A 152 8.46 -8.13 5.72
CA TYR A 152 7.61 -8.03 6.91
C TYR A 152 6.14 -8.31 6.59
N TRP A 153 5.67 -7.82 5.45
CA TRP A 153 4.31 -8.05 4.97
C TRP A 153 4.06 -9.53 4.66
N VAL A 154 4.91 -10.13 3.83
CA VAL A 154 4.80 -11.56 3.46
C VAL A 154 4.97 -12.46 4.69
N PHE A 155 5.86 -12.11 5.60
CA PHE A 155 6.06 -12.83 6.85
C PHE A 155 4.80 -12.79 7.72
N GLY A 156 4.18 -11.62 7.89
CA GLY A 156 2.91 -11.50 8.59
C GLY A 156 1.80 -12.30 7.92
N ALA A 157 1.66 -12.20 6.60
CA ALA A 157 0.67 -12.95 5.81
C ALA A 157 0.85 -14.48 5.93
N ALA A 158 2.10 -14.95 5.91
CA ALA A 158 2.43 -16.36 6.13
C ALA A 158 2.06 -16.82 7.53
N LEU A 159 2.42 -16.05 8.56
CA LEU A 159 2.03 -16.35 9.94
C LEU A 159 0.51 -16.39 10.08
N GLY A 160 -0.20 -15.38 9.59
CA GLY A 160 -1.66 -15.34 9.65
C GLY A 160 -2.33 -16.47 8.88
N GLY A 161 -1.82 -16.83 7.70
CA GLY A 161 -2.37 -17.91 6.88
C GLY A 161 -2.12 -19.30 7.48
N ILE A 162 -0.94 -19.54 8.05
CA ILE A 162 -0.56 -20.82 8.67
C ILE A 162 -1.23 -20.97 10.04
N PHE A 163 -1.14 -19.94 10.90
CA PHE A 163 -1.72 -19.98 12.25
C PHE A 163 -3.23 -19.77 12.25
N GLY A 164 -3.78 -19.13 11.21
CA GLY A 164 -5.21 -18.97 10.98
C GLY A 164 -5.97 -20.30 11.05
N SER A 165 -5.42 -21.37 10.47
CA SER A 165 -6.07 -22.69 10.49
C SER A 165 -6.12 -23.35 11.87
N TYR A 166 -5.28 -22.91 12.81
CA TYR A 166 -5.26 -23.40 14.20
C TYR A 166 -6.08 -22.50 15.14
N LEU A 167 -6.45 -21.30 14.69
CA LEU A 167 -7.26 -20.36 15.42
C LEU A 167 -8.74 -20.75 15.26
N THR A 168 -9.22 -21.70 16.06
CA THR A 168 -10.65 -22.01 16.22
C THR A 168 -11.36 -20.94 17.07
N PHE A 169 -11.09 -19.66 16.80
CA PHE A 169 -11.84 -18.56 17.40
C PHE A 169 -13.12 -18.35 16.61
N ASN A 170 -14.14 -17.82 17.29
CA ASN A 170 -15.34 -17.38 16.60
C ASN A 170 -14.95 -16.29 15.58
N THR A 171 -15.03 -16.61 14.29
CA THR A 171 -14.75 -15.69 13.18
C THR A 171 -15.87 -14.66 13.01
N GLU A 172 -16.94 -14.77 13.80
CA GLU A 172 -18.00 -13.76 13.92
C GLU A 172 -17.38 -12.43 14.37
N GLY A 173 -17.43 -11.44 13.48
CA GLY A 173 -16.77 -10.14 13.63
C GLY A 173 -15.53 -9.94 12.76
N LEU A 174 -14.99 -10.99 12.11
CA LEU A 174 -13.90 -10.81 11.14
C LEU A 174 -14.37 -10.05 9.88
N GLU A 175 -15.66 -10.15 9.55
CA GLU A 175 -16.31 -9.34 8.50
C GLU A 175 -16.21 -7.83 8.79
N PHE A 176 -16.16 -7.44 10.07
CA PHE A 176 -15.97 -6.05 10.47
C PHE A 176 -14.57 -5.53 10.16
N VAL A 177 -13.56 -6.39 9.99
CA VAL A 177 -12.19 -5.99 9.66
C VAL A 177 -12.15 -5.18 8.36
N MET A 178 -12.97 -5.54 7.37
CA MET A 178 -13.05 -4.78 6.12
C MET A 178 -13.63 -3.38 6.35
N THR A 179 -14.75 -3.29 7.06
CA THR A 179 -15.38 -2.02 7.41
C THR A 179 -14.42 -1.14 8.20
N ALA A 180 -13.72 -1.73 9.18
CA ALA A 180 -12.70 -1.06 9.96
C ALA A 180 -11.53 -0.60 9.07
N LEU A 181 -11.07 -1.42 8.12
CA LEU A 181 -9.98 -1.07 7.20
C LEU A 181 -10.36 0.12 6.30
N PHE A 182 -11.57 0.14 5.73
CA PHE A 182 -12.04 1.30 4.97
C PHE A 182 -12.19 2.56 5.84
N ILE A 183 -12.68 2.41 7.07
CA ILE A 183 -12.77 3.53 8.04
C ILE A 183 -11.38 4.04 8.39
N VAL A 184 -10.41 3.16 8.68
CA VAL A 184 -9.03 3.56 9.00
C VAL A 184 -8.38 4.25 7.81
N ILE A 185 -8.51 3.71 6.59
CA ILE A 185 -8.02 4.37 5.37
C ILE A 185 -8.67 5.74 5.23
N PHE A 186 -9.99 5.85 5.41
CA PHE A 186 -10.69 7.13 5.33
C PHE A 186 -10.18 8.13 6.39
N ILE A 187 -10.01 7.70 7.64
CA ILE A 187 -9.49 8.54 8.73
C ILE A 187 -8.05 8.97 8.46
N GLU A 188 -7.18 8.06 8.00
CA GLU A 188 -5.81 8.39 7.63
C GLU A 188 -5.75 9.44 6.53
N GLN A 189 -6.60 9.29 5.50
CA GLN A 189 -6.70 10.27 4.42
C GLN A 189 -7.28 11.59 4.92
N TRP A 190 -8.30 11.55 5.78
CA TRP A 190 -8.90 12.72 6.41
C TRP A 190 -7.88 13.50 7.25
N MET A 191 -7.04 12.82 8.02
CA MET A 191 -5.99 13.43 8.84
C MET A 191 -4.85 14.02 8.01
N LYS A 192 -4.57 13.45 6.83
CA LYS A 192 -3.55 13.96 5.90
C LYS A 192 -4.04 15.17 5.08
N GLU A 193 -5.35 15.30 4.89
CA GLU A 193 -5.95 16.39 4.13
C GLU A 193 -5.96 17.69 4.96
N LYS A 194 -5.40 18.79 4.41
CA LYS A 194 -5.39 20.09 5.10
C LYS A 194 -6.75 20.77 5.13
N GLY A 195 -7.63 20.45 4.19
CA GLY A 195 -9.00 20.97 4.13
C GLY A 195 -9.97 19.90 3.64
N HIS A 196 -10.94 19.53 4.48
CA HIS A 196 -11.78 18.34 4.29
C HIS A 196 -12.85 18.43 3.18
N HIS A 197 -12.75 19.39 2.27
CA HIS A 197 -13.73 19.62 1.21
C HIS A 197 -13.81 18.41 0.26
N SER A 198 -12.68 17.79 -0.11
CA SER A 198 -12.69 16.65 -1.03
C SER A 198 -13.32 15.43 -0.38
N SER A 199 -13.01 15.17 0.90
CA SER A 199 -13.61 14.09 1.69
C SER A 199 -15.12 14.25 1.86
N LEU A 200 -15.60 15.47 2.15
CA LEU A 200 -17.03 15.77 2.28
C LEU A 200 -17.79 15.62 0.96
N ILE A 201 -17.23 16.09 -0.15
CA ILE A 201 -17.81 15.90 -1.50
C ILE A 201 -17.88 14.41 -1.83
N GLY A 202 -16.82 13.65 -1.51
CA GLY A 202 -16.78 12.21 -1.68
C GLY A 202 -17.89 11.48 -0.93
N LEU A 203 -18.10 11.81 0.34
CA LEU A 203 -19.19 11.26 1.16
C LEU A 203 -20.56 11.63 0.59
N GLY A 204 -20.78 12.90 0.27
CA GLY A 204 -22.06 13.39 -0.26
C GLY A 204 -22.45 12.72 -1.58
N LEU A 205 -21.52 12.63 -2.53
CA LEU A 205 -21.76 11.97 -3.82
C LEU A 205 -21.95 10.47 -3.68
N SER A 206 -21.20 9.81 -2.79
CA SER A 206 -21.37 8.38 -2.52
C SER A 206 -22.76 8.07 -1.94
N VAL A 207 -23.23 8.88 -0.97
CA VAL A 207 -24.57 8.74 -0.39
C VAL A 207 -25.66 9.00 -1.42
N LEU A 208 -25.49 10.05 -2.24
CA LEU A 208 -26.44 10.39 -3.29
C LEU A 208 -26.55 9.26 -4.34
N CYS A 209 -25.42 8.71 -4.78
CA CYS A 209 -25.41 7.58 -5.70
C CYS A 209 -25.97 6.30 -5.05
N LEU A 210 -25.75 6.08 -3.75
CA LEU A 210 -26.34 4.96 -3.03
C LEU A 210 -27.87 5.04 -3.03
N ILE A 211 -28.44 6.23 -2.81
CA ILE A 211 -29.88 6.48 -2.85
C ILE A 211 -30.44 6.28 -4.27
N LEU A 212 -29.72 6.74 -5.30
CA LEU A 212 -30.21 6.71 -6.68
C LEU A 212 -30.05 5.36 -7.39
N PHE A 213 -28.94 4.63 -7.13
CA PHE A 213 -28.57 3.42 -7.86
C PHE A 213 -28.64 2.14 -7.02
N GLY A 214 -28.86 2.25 -5.71
CA GLY A 214 -28.96 1.11 -4.78
C GLY A 214 -27.61 0.47 -4.44
N GLY A 215 -27.61 -0.40 -3.43
CA GLY A 215 -26.38 -0.94 -2.80
C GLY A 215 -25.46 -1.77 -3.70
N THR A 216 -25.98 -2.37 -4.78
CA THR A 216 -25.17 -3.22 -5.68
C THR A 216 -24.50 -2.45 -6.82
N ASN A 217 -25.09 -1.34 -7.28
CA ASN A 217 -24.65 -0.64 -8.49
C ASN A 217 -24.13 0.77 -8.23
N PHE A 218 -24.18 1.29 -6.99
CA PHE A 218 -23.81 2.67 -6.71
C PHE A 218 -22.32 2.99 -6.86
N ILE A 219 -21.43 1.99 -6.75
CA ILE A 219 -19.98 2.20 -6.69
C ILE A 219 -19.47 2.89 -7.97
N ILE A 220 -19.80 2.37 -9.16
CA ILE A 220 -19.29 2.92 -10.43
C ILE A 220 -19.81 4.34 -10.69
N PRO A 221 -21.13 4.64 -10.57
CA PRO A 221 -21.64 6.00 -10.70
C PRO A 221 -21.05 6.98 -9.67
N ALA A 222 -20.92 6.57 -8.40
CA ALA A 222 -20.32 7.39 -7.35
C ALA A 222 -18.88 7.77 -7.70
N MET A 223 -18.09 6.78 -8.14
CA MET A 223 -16.71 6.95 -8.55
C MET A 223 -16.53 7.95 -9.70
N ILE A 224 -17.36 7.83 -10.75
CA ILE A 224 -17.33 8.76 -11.90
C ILE A 224 -17.72 10.17 -11.46
N ALA A 225 -18.75 10.30 -10.63
CA ALA A 225 -19.21 11.59 -10.13
C ALA A 225 -18.13 12.26 -9.27
N ILE A 226 -17.52 11.54 -8.34
CA ILE A 226 -16.45 12.05 -7.48
C ILE A 226 -15.25 12.50 -8.32
N LEU A 227 -14.79 11.66 -9.25
CA LEU A 227 -13.66 12.02 -10.11
C LEU A 227 -13.97 13.25 -10.96
N GLY A 228 -15.16 13.32 -11.57
CA GLY A 228 -15.60 14.44 -12.39
C GLY A 228 -15.65 15.74 -11.59
N VAL A 229 -16.33 15.72 -10.43
CA VAL A 229 -16.48 16.90 -9.58
C VAL A 229 -15.14 17.37 -9.02
N LEU A 230 -14.31 16.46 -8.50
CA LEU A 230 -12.99 16.84 -7.96
C LEU A 230 -12.04 17.35 -9.05
N THR A 231 -12.12 16.83 -10.27
CA THR A 231 -11.31 17.33 -11.39
C THR A 231 -11.74 18.75 -11.81
N LEU A 232 -13.05 19.01 -11.85
CA LEU A 232 -13.58 20.35 -12.14
C LEU A 232 -13.25 21.35 -11.02
N MET A 233 -13.32 20.92 -9.77
CA MET A 233 -13.04 21.76 -8.59
C MET A 233 -11.55 21.86 -8.25
N ARG A 234 -10.66 21.19 -8.99
CA ARG A 234 -9.21 21.16 -8.74
C ARG A 234 -8.60 22.55 -8.59
N SER A 235 -9.02 23.51 -9.42
CA SER A 235 -8.49 24.89 -9.40
C SER A 235 -8.93 25.69 -8.16
N THR A 236 -10.06 25.34 -7.56
CA THR A 236 -10.57 25.95 -6.31
C THR A 236 -9.94 25.27 -5.11
N LEU A 237 -9.88 23.93 -5.09
CA LEU A 237 -9.26 23.15 -4.01
C LEU A 237 -7.76 23.47 -3.84
N GLN A 238 -7.02 23.68 -4.94
CA GLN A 238 -5.62 24.13 -4.86
C GLN A 238 -5.47 25.54 -4.28
N LYS A 239 -6.44 26.44 -4.47
CA LYS A 239 -6.38 27.80 -3.90
C LYS A 239 -6.61 27.78 -2.39
N ASP A 240 -7.47 26.88 -1.91
CA ASP A 240 -7.75 26.73 -0.48
C ASP A 240 -6.58 26.06 0.25
N GLU A 241 -5.90 25.08 -0.37
CA GLU A 241 -4.66 24.50 0.18
C GLU A 241 -3.52 25.52 0.28
N VAL A 242 -3.38 26.42 -0.70
CA VAL A 242 -2.34 27.47 -0.68
C VAL A 242 -2.63 28.56 0.34
N LYS A 243 -3.90 28.82 0.67
CA LYS A 243 -4.30 29.77 1.72
C LYS A 243 -4.19 29.21 3.14
N ALA A 244 -4.17 27.89 3.29
CA ALA A 244 -4.02 27.21 4.57
C ALA A 244 -2.53 26.96 4.97
N VAL A 245 -1.57 27.44 4.16
CA VAL A 245 -0.12 27.46 4.45
C VAL A 245 0.29 28.87 4.84
#